data_AF-A0A7Y6Z368-F1
#
_entry.id   AF-A0A7Y6Z368-F1
#
_cell.length_a   1.000
_cell.length_b   1.000
_cell.length_c   1.000
_cell.angle_alpha   90.00
_cell.angle_beta   90.00
_cell.angle_gamma   90.00
#
_symmetry.space_group_name_H-M   'P 1'
#
loop_
_entity.id
_entity.type
_entity.pdbx_description
1 polymer ?
#
loop_
_entity_poly.entity_id
_entity_poly.type
_entity_poly.pdbx_seq_one_letter_code
_entity_poly.pdbx_strand_id
1 'polypeptide(L)'
;MFGVDGSKGQKDGFGYHSDAGAGLAVLHINCVSADNGRLDETSINGFTTHDTVKSIDIGGRYGWGINGTEVHCIEQTVSWFLGTRATARDPDGTCGAFKCSEDAAMYLEETFADAGGGGGGTNNFAIEANGGTVLKRIGNCRIEFLANL
;
A
#
# COMPACT_ATOMS: atom_id res chain seq x y z
N MET A 1 12.19 -6.30 8.86
CA MET A 1 13.12 -5.83 7.80
C MET A 1 13.52 -4.40 8.12
N PHE A 2 14.78 -4.04 7.83
CA PHE A 2 15.33 -2.71 8.11
C PHE A 2 16.09 -2.23 6.88
N GLY A 3 15.64 -1.14 6.26
CA GLY A 3 16.34 -0.52 5.11
C GLY A 3 16.42 -1.40 3.86
N VAL A 4 15.49 -2.33 3.68
CA VAL A 4 15.47 -3.25 2.53
C VAL A 4 14.78 -2.58 1.34
N ASP A 5 15.31 -2.81 0.14
CA ASP A 5 14.77 -2.35 -1.13
C ASP A 5 14.13 -3.53 -1.91
N GLY A 6 12.82 -3.49 -2.09
CA GLY A 6 12.00 -4.46 -2.84
C GLY A 6 11.58 -3.96 -4.22
N SER A 7 12.28 -2.98 -4.80
CA SER A 7 11.90 -2.34 -6.06
C SER A 7 12.19 -3.17 -7.32
N LYS A 8 11.54 -2.79 -8.42
CA LYS A 8 11.77 -3.29 -9.80
C LYS A 8 11.49 -4.78 -9.97
N GLY A 9 10.70 -5.36 -9.08
CA GLY A 9 10.19 -6.71 -9.17
C GLY A 9 9.15 -6.85 -10.28
N GLN A 10 9.01 -8.07 -10.79
CA GLN A 10 7.87 -8.42 -11.64
C GLN A 10 6.56 -8.46 -10.84
N LYS A 11 6.65 -8.85 -9.56
CA LYS A 11 5.57 -9.01 -8.61
C LYS A 11 5.65 -7.95 -7.51
N ASP A 12 4.85 -8.10 -6.47
CA ASP A 12 4.90 -7.28 -5.27
C ASP A 12 6.33 -7.12 -4.75
N GLY A 13 6.65 -5.92 -4.27
CA GLY A 13 7.95 -5.68 -3.64
C GLY A 13 8.07 -6.43 -2.33
N PHE A 14 6.98 -6.41 -1.54
CA PHE A 14 6.84 -7.21 -0.34
C PHE A 14 5.43 -7.80 -0.25
N GLY A 15 5.33 -9.13 -0.32
CA GLY A 15 4.08 -9.86 -0.13
C GLY A 15 4.17 -10.81 1.06
N TYR A 16 3.21 -10.72 1.98
CA TYR A 16 3.13 -11.57 3.17
C TYR A 16 1.81 -12.32 3.22
N HIS A 17 1.91 -13.64 3.35
CA HIS A 17 0.79 -14.54 3.61
C HIS A 17 1.00 -15.26 4.93
N SER A 18 -0.09 -15.55 5.61
CA SER A 18 -0.08 -16.36 6.83
C SER A 18 -1.23 -17.33 6.77
N ASP A 19 -0.95 -18.60 6.49
CA ASP A 19 -1.94 -19.66 6.60
C ASP A 19 -2.71 -19.54 7.93
N ALA A 20 -4.02 -19.78 7.85
CA ALA A 20 -4.93 -19.62 8.97
C ALA A 20 -4.41 -20.38 10.21
N GLY A 21 -4.03 -19.63 11.26
CA GLY A 21 -3.61 -20.16 12.56
C GLY A 21 -2.11 -20.08 12.88
N ALA A 22 -1.24 -19.79 11.90
CA ALA A 22 0.22 -19.69 12.14
C ALA A 22 0.67 -18.34 12.72
N GLY A 23 -0.08 -17.26 12.42
CA GLY A 23 0.14 -15.91 12.95
C GLY A 23 1.50 -15.31 12.56
N LEU A 24 1.58 -14.69 11.39
CA LEU A 24 2.77 -13.93 10.98
C LEU A 24 2.70 -12.48 11.47
N ALA A 25 3.79 -12.01 12.10
CA ALA A 25 3.99 -10.61 12.45
C ALA A 25 5.18 -10.02 11.68
N VAL A 26 4.98 -8.87 11.06
CA VAL A 26 5.97 -8.22 10.18
C VAL A 26 6.27 -6.82 10.71
N LEU A 27 7.56 -6.47 10.79
CA LEU A 27 8.02 -5.12 11.10
C LEU A 27 8.89 -4.61 9.96
N HIS A 28 8.58 -3.44 9.42
CA HIS A 28 9.38 -2.71 8.43
C HIS A 28 9.84 -1.39 9.02
N ILE A 29 11.12 -1.07 8.82
CA ILE A 29 11.67 0.24 9.17
C ILE A 29 12.48 0.75 7.98
N ASN A 30 12.06 1.89 7.43
CA ASN A 30 12.69 2.58 6.30
C ASN A 30 12.91 1.68 5.08
N CYS A 31 12.00 0.74 4.83
CA CYS A 31 12.02 -0.07 3.62
C CYS A 31 11.48 0.72 2.43
N VAL A 32 11.90 0.34 1.22
CA VAL A 32 11.50 0.99 -0.03
C VAL A 32 11.03 -0.07 -1.01
N SER A 33 10.01 0.25 -1.79
CA SER A 33 9.64 -0.53 -2.96
C SER A 33 9.01 0.36 -4.01
N ALA A 34 9.59 0.38 -5.21
CA ALA A 34 9.12 1.19 -6.32
C ALA A 34 9.28 0.50 -7.69
N ASP A 35 8.58 1.00 -8.70
CA ASP A 35 8.70 0.54 -10.10
C ASP A 35 8.44 -0.98 -10.28
N ASN A 36 7.55 -1.55 -9.47
CA ASN A 36 7.14 -2.95 -9.59
C ASN A 36 6.03 -3.12 -10.63
N GLY A 37 5.89 -4.34 -11.16
CA GLY A 37 4.81 -4.69 -12.08
C GLY A 37 5.22 -4.57 -13.54
N ARG A 38 6.01 -5.55 -14.00
CA ARG A 38 6.41 -5.69 -15.40
C ARG A 38 5.71 -6.93 -15.98
N LEU A 39 5.42 -6.93 -17.29
CA LEU A 39 4.97 -8.10 -18.05
C LEU A 39 3.56 -8.64 -17.67
N ASP A 40 2.53 -7.80 -17.78
CA ASP A 40 1.09 -8.16 -17.75
C ASP A 40 0.51 -8.73 -16.43
N GLU A 41 1.19 -8.52 -15.31
CA GLU A 41 0.64 -8.87 -13.99
C GLU A 41 -0.50 -7.94 -13.57
N THR A 42 -1.53 -8.48 -12.91
CA THR A 42 -2.83 -7.81 -12.72
C THR A 42 -3.03 -7.13 -11.37
N SER A 43 -2.24 -7.47 -10.36
CA SER A 43 -2.29 -6.86 -9.02
C SER A 43 -0.89 -6.82 -8.43
N ILE A 44 -0.20 -5.70 -8.58
CA ILE A 44 1.17 -5.53 -8.13
C ILE A 44 1.29 -4.33 -7.20
N ASN A 45 1.76 -4.62 -5.98
CA ASN A 45 1.80 -3.66 -4.90
C ASN A 45 3.24 -3.42 -4.41
N GLY A 46 3.47 -2.28 -3.76
CA GLY A 46 4.72 -2.04 -3.04
C GLY A 46 4.81 -2.89 -1.77
N PHE A 47 3.70 -2.99 -1.05
CA PHE A 47 3.54 -3.76 0.18
C PHE A 47 2.14 -4.38 0.25
N THR A 48 2.07 -5.70 0.45
CA THR A 48 0.81 -6.44 0.60
C THR A 48 0.84 -7.37 1.80
N THR A 49 -0.26 -7.38 2.53
CA THR A 49 -0.53 -8.37 3.58
C THR A 49 -1.85 -9.07 3.33
N HIS A 50 -1.84 -10.39 3.47
CA HIS A 50 -2.97 -11.30 3.34
C HIS A 50 -3.30 -12.03 4.66
N ASP A 51 -4.42 -12.72 4.66
CA ASP A 51 -4.89 -13.63 5.69
C ASP A 51 -4.98 -12.94 7.07
N THR A 52 -4.20 -13.43 8.05
CA THR A 52 -4.18 -12.96 9.44
C THR A 52 -2.88 -12.21 9.79
N VAL A 53 -2.12 -11.77 8.79
CA VAL A 53 -0.86 -11.06 8.99
C VAL A 53 -1.07 -9.78 9.80
N LYS A 54 -0.19 -9.58 10.79
CA LYS A 54 -0.10 -8.31 11.53
C LYS A 54 1.16 -7.59 11.10
N SER A 55 1.06 -6.29 10.79
CA SER A 55 2.22 -5.54 10.34
C SER A 55 2.38 -4.17 10.99
N ILE A 56 3.62 -3.74 11.09
CA ILE A 56 4.00 -2.36 11.41
C ILE A 56 5.01 -1.92 10.36
N ASP A 57 4.76 -0.79 9.72
CA ASP A 57 5.68 -0.12 8.81
C ASP A 57 6.00 1.27 9.34
N ILE A 58 7.29 1.58 9.47
CA ILE A 58 7.79 2.86 9.97
C ILE A 58 8.66 3.49 8.89
N GLY A 59 8.23 4.63 8.36
CA GLY A 59 8.99 5.42 7.39
C GLY A 59 9.16 4.74 6.02
N GLY A 60 8.32 3.76 5.68
CA GLY A 60 8.34 3.09 4.38
C GLY A 60 8.06 4.04 3.22
N ARG A 61 8.59 3.73 2.04
CA ARG A 61 8.37 4.50 0.80
C ARG A 61 7.95 3.56 -0.33
N TYR A 62 6.73 3.77 -0.81
CA TYR A 62 6.09 2.93 -1.81
C TYR A 62 5.62 3.80 -2.98
N GLY A 63 5.83 3.39 -4.22
CA GLY A 63 5.37 4.19 -5.35
C GLY A 63 5.71 3.67 -6.73
N TRP A 64 5.07 4.25 -7.74
CA TRP A 64 5.35 4.00 -9.16
C TRP A 64 5.19 2.52 -9.57
N GLY A 65 4.38 1.75 -8.82
CA GLY A 65 3.93 0.44 -9.27
C GLY A 65 2.97 0.56 -10.45
N ILE A 66 2.88 -0.51 -11.24
CA ILE A 66 1.94 -0.63 -12.36
C ILE A 66 0.92 -1.72 -12.02
N ASN A 67 -0.35 -1.52 -12.37
CA ASN A 67 -1.45 -2.46 -12.17
C ASN A 67 -1.68 -2.87 -10.71
N GLY A 68 -1.86 -1.91 -9.79
CA GLY A 68 -2.11 -2.24 -8.39
C GLY A 68 -2.22 -1.06 -7.44
N THR A 69 -2.04 -1.34 -6.15
CA THR A 69 -2.04 -0.35 -5.07
C THR A 69 -0.68 -0.36 -4.37
N GLU A 70 -0.10 0.80 -4.09
CA GLU A 70 1.22 0.85 -3.46
C GLU A 70 1.27 0.16 -2.09
N VAL A 71 0.22 0.32 -1.27
CA VAL A 71 0.07 -0.36 0.02
C VAL A 71 -1.32 -0.98 0.11
N HIS A 72 -1.41 -2.31 0.17
CA HIS A 72 -2.68 -3.03 0.22
C HIS A 72 -2.75 -4.00 1.41
N CYS A 73 -3.71 -3.78 2.29
CA CYS A 73 -4.08 -4.73 3.35
C CYS A 73 -5.44 -5.35 3.02
N ILE A 74 -5.53 -6.68 3.00
CA ILE A 74 -6.75 -7.42 2.63
C ILE A 74 -7.03 -8.54 3.65
N GLU A 75 -8.20 -9.19 3.54
CA GLU A 75 -8.66 -10.27 4.42
C GLU A 75 -8.77 -9.84 5.89
N GLN A 76 -8.16 -10.54 6.86
CA GLN A 76 -8.26 -10.25 8.29
C GLN A 76 -6.99 -9.59 8.84
N THR A 77 -6.25 -8.88 7.99
CA THR A 77 -4.98 -8.26 8.37
C THR A 77 -5.14 -7.06 9.27
N VAL A 78 -4.13 -6.80 10.10
CA VAL A 78 -4.09 -5.61 10.97
C VAL A 78 -2.73 -4.94 10.85
N SER A 79 -2.72 -3.73 10.31
CA SER A 79 -1.49 -3.05 9.91
C SER A 79 -1.43 -1.62 10.42
N TRP A 80 -0.26 -1.19 10.92
CA TRP A 80 -0.01 0.19 11.34
C TRP A 80 1.13 0.80 10.52
N PHE A 81 0.85 1.95 9.93
CA PHE A 81 1.77 2.72 9.10
C PHE A 81 2.07 4.05 9.79
N LEU A 82 3.33 4.25 10.16
CA LEU A 82 3.83 5.45 10.84
C LEU A 82 4.85 6.16 9.95
N GLY A 83 4.55 7.38 9.51
CA GLY A 83 5.45 8.15 8.65
C GLY A 83 5.61 7.59 7.23
N THR A 84 4.86 6.55 6.88
CA THR A 84 4.89 5.88 5.58
C THR A 84 4.40 6.81 4.46
N ARG A 85 5.06 6.73 3.30
CA ARG A 85 4.70 7.49 2.11
C ARG A 85 4.34 6.55 0.97
N ALA A 86 3.16 6.75 0.38
CA ALA A 86 2.71 6.04 -0.80
C ALA A 86 2.38 7.03 -1.93
N THR A 87 2.89 6.78 -3.13
CA THR A 87 2.67 7.63 -4.32
C THR A 87 2.32 6.78 -5.53
N ALA A 88 1.02 6.66 -5.82
CA ALA A 88 0.50 5.88 -6.93
C ALA A 88 0.45 6.71 -8.22
N ARG A 89 1.01 6.17 -9.31
CA ARG A 89 1.13 6.80 -10.64
C ARG A 89 0.84 5.80 -11.77
N ASP A 90 -0.13 4.92 -11.56
CA ASP A 90 -0.42 3.82 -12.48
C ASP A 90 -0.89 4.35 -13.86
N PRO A 91 -0.09 4.17 -14.92
CA PRO A 91 -0.43 4.64 -16.26
C PRO A 91 -1.55 3.83 -16.92
N ASP A 92 -1.88 2.63 -16.43
CA ASP A 92 -2.73 1.66 -17.14
C ASP A 92 -4.08 1.37 -16.44
N GLY A 93 -4.37 1.98 -15.28
CA GLY A 93 -5.56 1.61 -14.49
C GLY A 93 -5.96 2.54 -13.33
N THR A 94 -6.67 1.95 -12.35
CA THR A 94 -7.06 2.62 -11.09
C THR A 94 -5.87 2.75 -10.16
N CYS A 95 -5.48 3.99 -9.83
CA CYS A 95 -4.37 4.24 -8.92
C CYS A 95 -4.82 4.19 -7.45
N GLY A 96 -4.17 3.36 -6.62
CA GLY A 96 -4.37 3.33 -5.17
C GLY A 96 -3.08 3.56 -4.39
N ALA A 97 -3.02 4.56 -3.50
CA ALA A 97 -1.84 4.72 -2.63
C ALA A 97 -1.95 3.80 -1.40
N PHE A 98 -3.05 3.91 -0.64
CA PHE A 98 -3.40 2.98 0.42
C PHE A 98 -4.76 2.35 0.14
N LYS A 99 -4.83 1.03 0.20
CA LYS A 99 -6.08 0.27 0.09
C LYS A 99 -6.24 -0.67 1.27
N CYS A 100 -7.40 -0.63 1.89
CA CYS A 100 -7.80 -1.55 2.95
C CYS A 100 -9.06 -2.28 2.47
N SER A 101 -8.99 -3.60 2.31
CA SER A 101 -10.07 -4.41 1.73
C SER A 101 -10.62 -5.44 2.72
N GLU A 102 -11.86 -5.87 2.50
CA GLU A 102 -12.50 -6.96 3.27
C GLU A 102 -12.58 -6.66 4.79
N ASP A 103 -12.16 -7.58 5.66
CA ASP A 103 -12.23 -7.42 7.12
C ASP A 103 -10.95 -6.78 7.71
N ALA A 104 -10.08 -6.22 6.87
CA ALA A 104 -8.78 -5.72 7.27
C ALA A 104 -8.90 -4.40 8.05
N ALA A 105 -7.90 -4.13 8.89
CA ALA A 105 -7.76 -2.88 9.63
C ALA A 105 -6.40 -2.21 9.33
N MET A 106 -6.46 -0.96 8.87
CA MET A 106 -5.30 -0.13 8.57
C MET A 106 -5.28 1.09 9.49
N TYR A 107 -4.20 1.27 10.24
CA TYR A 107 -3.96 2.46 11.05
C TYR A 107 -2.93 3.34 10.36
N LEU A 108 -3.31 4.59 10.08
CA LEU A 108 -2.45 5.58 9.45
C LEU A 108 -2.07 6.66 10.47
N GLU A 109 -0.77 6.92 10.60
CA GLU A 109 -0.20 7.93 11.48
C GLU A 109 0.95 8.64 10.77
N GLU A 110 0.92 9.97 10.70
CA GLU A 110 1.94 10.79 10.02
C GLU A 110 2.23 10.38 8.55
N THR A 111 1.26 9.74 7.89
CA THR A 111 1.44 9.22 6.54
C THR A 111 1.23 10.28 5.45
N PHE A 112 1.84 10.03 4.29
CA PHE A 112 1.61 10.77 3.05
C PHE A 112 0.98 9.83 2.01
N ALA A 113 -0.16 10.24 1.46
CA ALA A 113 -0.89 9.48 0.45
C ALA A 113 -1.17 10.37 -0.76
N ASP A 114 -0.75 9.90 -1.94
CA ASP A 114 -0.95 10.58 -3.21
C ASP A 114 -1.25 9.56 -4.29
N ALA A 115 -2.30 9.79 -5.06
CA ALA A 115 -2.67 9.00 -6.22
C ALA A 115 -3.06 9.93 -7.36
N GLY A 116 -2.41 9.78 -8.52
CA GLY A 116 -2.67 10.65 -9.67
C GLY A 116 -1.97 10.22 -10.95
N GLY A 117 -2.58 10.50 -12.09
CA GLY A 117 -2.08 10.09 -13.41
C GLY A 117 -2.36 8.61 -13.68
N GLY A 118 -3.08 8.20 -14.72
CA GLY A 118 -3.54 8.99 -15.86
C GLY A 118 -3.54 8.16 -17.14
N GLY A 119 -4.17 6.97 -17.11
CA GLY A 119 -4.48 6.14 -18.28
C GLY A 119 -5.93 6.21 -18.74
N GLY A 120 -6.70 7.21 -18.28
CA GLY A 120 -8.15 7.26 -18.46
C GLY A 120 -8.93 6.51 -17.37
N GLY A 121 -8.26 5.97 -16.34
CA GLY A 121 -8.89 5.50 -15.11
C GLY A 121 -9.65 6.63 -14.41
N THR A 122 -10.95 6.46 -14.17
CA THR A 122 -11.82 7.48 -13.57
C THR A 122 -11.74 7.56 -12.05
N ASN A 123 -11.04 6.62 -11.41
CA ASN A 123 -11.02 6.46 -9.95
C ASN A 123 -9.59 6.34 -9.43
N ASN A 124 -9.05 7.44 -8.91
CA ASN A 124 -7.77 7.49 -8.21
C ASN A 124 -8.03 7.69 -6.72
N PHE A 125 -7.49 6.81 -5.88
CA PHE A 125 -7.68 6.83 -4.44
C PHE A 125 -6.36 7.01 -3.71
N ALA A 126 -6.17 8.17 -3.09
CA ALA A 126 -5.09 8.33 -2.12
C ALA A 126 -5.29 7.35 -0.95
N ILE A 127 -6.53 7.16 -0.51
CA ILE A 127 -6.92 6.18 0.51
C ILE A 127 -8.25 5.55 0.07
N GLU A 128 -8.29 4.23 -0.01
CA GLU A 128 -9.48 3.44 -0.36
C GLU A 128 -9.82 2.48 0.78
N ALA A 129 -11.04 2.58 1.30
CA ALA A 129 -11.65 1.58 2.18
C ALA A 129 -12.65 0.74 1.35
N ASN A 130 -12.19 -0.42 0.86
CA ASN A 130 -12.96 -1.34 0.03
C ASN A 130 -13.52 -2.50 0.87
N GLY A 131 -14.44 -2.18 1.77
CA GLY A 131 -14.93 -3.11 2.81
C GLY A 131 -14.12 -3.04 4.10
N GLY A 132 -12.81 -2.83 3.99
CA GLY A 132 -11.89 -2.71 5.13
C GLY A 132 -12.05 -1.44 5.94
N THR A 133 -11.46 -1.43 7.13
CA THR A 133 -11.47 -0.29 8.04
C THR A 133 -10.16 0.48 7.98
N VAL A 134 -10.23 1.79 7.68
CA VAL A 134 -9.09 2.70 7.77
C VAL A 134 -9.29 3.66 8.93
N LEU A 135 -8.30 3.72 9.84
CA LEU A 135 -8.32 4.53 11.03
C LEU A 135 -7.14 5.48 11.03
N LYS A 136 -7.39 6.73 11.37
CA LYS A 136 -6.33 7.71 11.64
C LYS A 136 -5.96 7.64 13.12
N ARG A 137 -4.69 7.36 13.44
CA ARG A 137 -4.16 7.41 14.81
C ARG A 137 -3.47 8.78 15.01
N ILE A 138 -3.52 9.30 16.24
CA ILE A 138 -3.14 10.68 16.65
C ILE A 138 -1.91 11.21 15.86
N GLY A 139 -2.07 12.31 15.11
CA GLY A 139 -1.03 12.88 14.24
C GLY A 139 -1.59 13.48 12.94
N ASN A 140 -0.75 14.13 12.13
CA ASN A 140 -1.16 14.73 10.84
C ASN A 140 -0.99 13.73 9.68
N CYS A 141 -2.08 13.18 9.15
CA CYS A 141 -2.06 12.53 7.83
C CYS A 141 -2.29 13.59 6.75
N ARG A 142 -1.38 13.69 5.77
CA ARG A 142 -1.51 14.61 4.63
C ARG A 142 -2.02 13.83 3.43
N ILE A 143 -3.24 14.18 3.00
CA ILE A 143 -3.86 13.69 1.77
C ILE A 143 -3.78 14.84 0.77
N GLU A 144 -3.06 14.66 -0.34
CA GLU A 144 -3.02 15.66 -1.40
C GLU A 144 -3.76 15.14 -2.63
N PHE A 145 -4.86 15.80 -2.97
CA PHE A 145 -5.45 15.69 -4.30
C PHE A 145 -4.77 16.76 -5.15
N LEU A 146 -3.71 16.40 -5.88
CA LEU A 146 -3.22 17.28 -6.95
C LEU A 146 -4.27 17.22 -8.06
N ALA A 147 -5.21 18.17 -8.03
CA ALA A 147 -6.04 18.47 -9.19
C ALA A 147 -5.06 18.88 -10.31
N ASN A 148 -4.93 18.05 -11.32
CA ASN A 148 -4.18 18.39 -12.53
C ASN A 148 -4.79 19.69 -13.09
N LEU A 149 -3.99 20.75 -13.13
CA LEU A 149 -4.20 21.93 -13.98
C LEU A 149 -3.84 21.59 -15.43
#